data_AF-A0A9R1BCG3-F1
#
_entry.id   AF-A0A9R1BCG3-F1
#
_cell.length_a   1.000
_cell.length_b   1.000
_cell.length_c   1.000
_cell.angle_alpha   90.00
_cell.angle_beta   90.00
_cell.angle_gamma   90.00
#
_symmetry.space_group_name_H-M   'P 1'
#
loop_
_entity.id
_entity.type
_entity.pdbx_description
1 polymer ?
#
loop_
_entity_poly.entity_id
_entity_poly.type
_entity_poly.pdbx_seq_one_letter_code
_entity_poly.pdbx_strand_id
1 'polypeptide(L)'
;MACAAGSARKVSAVLYHYPCPDGAFAALAAHLYFSAAALPVRFFPNTVYDPIRSDGLPFDEIEDVYLLDFVGPPGFVADIAPKVQSVTILDHHKTAMESLCGSATLGENVNKVIDMQRSGATIAFDYFRNKLLTEASTSRNHGSGNSVTEMKYLPENKLEMVHKLFKFIEDGDLWRWTIPNSKAFSSGLKDLNIEFNVNSNGKLFDQLLELDPEQVISRGQVTLSQKQTLIDDCLEKSFEIALGCGQFGNCLVK
;
A
#
# COMPACT_ATOMS: atom_id res chain seq x y z
N MET A 1 -24.17 -31.27 29.39
CA MET A 1 -22.84 -30.65 29.43
C MET A 1 -22.65 -29.89 28.13
N ALA A 2 -22.60 -28.56 28.17
CA ALA A 2 -22.26 -27.77 27.00
C ALA A 2 -20.73 -27.84 26.84
N CYS A 3 -20.25 -28.45 25.75
CA CYS A 3 -18.87 -28.33 25.35
C CYS A 3 -18.64 -26.86 25.00
N ALA A 4 -17.84 -26.15 25.81
CA ALA A 4 -17.30 -24.87 25.42
C ALA A 4 -16.43 -25.11 24.17
N ALA A 5 -16.96 -24.75 23.00
CA ALA A 5 -16.14 -24.64 21.81
C ALA A 5 -15.04 -23.63 22.15
N GLY A 6 -13.79 -24.09 22.20
CA GLY A 6 -12.66 -23.19 22.38
C GLY A 6 -12.75 -22.12 21.30
N SER A 7 -12.85 -20.84 21.69
CA SER A 7 -12.84 -19.73 20.75
C SER A 7 -11.65 -19.91 19.82
N ALA A 8 -11.90 -20.04 18.51
CA ALA A 8 -10.83 -20.05 17.53
C ALA A 8 -9.95 -18.81 17.76
N ARG A 9 -8.63 -18.98 17.61
CA ARG A 9 -7.70 -17.86 17.76
C ARG A 9 -7.98 -16.87 16.62
N LYS A 10 -8.34 -15.64 16.98
CA LYS A 10 -8.55 -14.56 16.02
C LYS A 10 -7.25 -14.23 15.29
N VAL A 11 -7.36 -13.63 14.10
CA VAL A 11 -6.23 -13.28 13.23
C VAL A 11 -6.20 -11.78 12.95
N SER A 12 -5.06 -11.27 12.50
CA SER A 12 -5.00 -9.88 12.00
C SER A 12 -5.62 -9.77 10.61
N ALA A 13 -6.28 -8.65 10.34
CA ALA A 13 -6.83 -8.29 9.04
C ALA A 13 -6.06 -7.10 8.46
N VAL A 14 -5.65 -7.19 7.19
CA VAL A 14 -5.00 -6.11 6.44
C VAL A 14 -5.93 -5.69 5.31
N LEU A 15 -6.50 -4.50 5.42
CA LEU A 15 -7.25 -3.85 4.35
C LEU A 15 -6.32 -2.88 3.63
N TYR A 16 -6.25 -2.95 2.31
CA TYR A 16 -5.35 -2.12 1.52
C TYR A 16 -6.02 -1.55 0.28
N HIS A 17 -5.56 -0.39 -0.17
CA HIS A 17 -6.10 0.27 -1.35
C HIS A 17 -5.83 -0.51 -2.64
N TYR A 18 -6.89 -0.77 -3.42
CA TYR A 18 -6.84 -1.53 -4.67
C TYR A 18 -7.68 -0.80 -5.75
N PRO A 19 -7.27 -0.81 -7.03
CA PRO A 19 -6.09 -1.44 -7.65
C PRO A 19 -4.87 -0.51 -7.76
N CYS A 20 -4.33 -0.04 -6.63
CA CYS A 20 -3.19 0.87 -6.59
C CYS A 20 -1.87 0.13 -6.34
N PRO A 21 -0.77 0.44 -7.07
CA PRO A 21 0.56 -0.06 -6.73
C PRO A 21 1.00 0.32 -5.31
N ASP A 22 0.64 1.52 -4.83
CA ASP A 22 1.03 1.97 -3.48
C ASP A 22 0.37 1.10 -2.40
N GLY A 23 -0.96 0.95 -2.44
CA GLY A 23 -1.68 0.00 -1.58
C GLY A 23 -1.19 -1.46 -1.69
N ALA A 24 -0.85 -1.94 -2.90
CA ALA A 24 -0.33 -3.30 -3.08
C ALA A 24 1.06 -3.50 -2.42
N PHE A 25 1.95 -2.51 -2.52
CA PHE A 25 3.25 -2.53 -1.85
C PHE A 25 3.12 -2.28 -0.34
N ALA A 26 2.12 -1.53 0.12
CA ALA A 26 1.79 -1.43 1.54
C ALA A 26 1.34 -2.80 2.11
N ALA A 27 0.50 -3.53 1.38
CA ALA A 27 0.14 -4.91 1.72
C ALA A 27 1.35 -5.86 1.69
N LEU A 28 2.28 -5.69 0.75
CA LEU A 28 3.53 -6.44 0.72
C LEU A 28 4.36 -6.21 2.00
N ALA A 29 4.46 -4.97 2.49
CA ALA A 29 5.14 -4.68 3.75
C ALA A 29 4.52 -5.42 4.94
N ALA A 30 3.18 -5.44 5.02
CA ALA A 30 2.49 -6.24 6.03
C ALA A 30 2.79 -7.74 5.87
N HIS A 31 2.73 -8.26 4.64
CA HIS A 31 3.02 -9.66 4.34
C HIS A 31 4.41 -10.08 4.82
N LEU A 32 5.44 -9.25 4.60
CA LEU A 32 6.80 -9.49 5.09
C LEU A 32 6.85 -9.58 6.62
N TYR A 33 6.17 -8.68 7.33
CA TYR A 33 6.10 -8.73 8.80
C TYR A 33 5.42 -9.99 9.30
N PHE A 34 4.20 -10.29 8.83
CA PHE A 34 3.44 -11.44 9.30
C PHE A 34 4.15 -12.76 8.98
N SER A 35 4.83 -12.83 7.83
CA SER A 35 5.66 -13.99 7.48
C SER A 35 6.87 -14.13 8.41
N ALA A 36 7.61 -13.04 8.67
CA ALA A 36 8.77 -13.06 9.56
C ALA A 36 8.40 -13.36 11.02
N ALA A 37 7.23 -12.90 11.48
CA ALA A 37 6.70 -13.14 12.81
C ALA A 37 6.00 -14.51 12.95
N ALA A 38 5.84 -15.26 11.85
CA ALA A 38 5.05 -16.50 11.79
C ALA A 38 3.62 -16.34 12.35
N LEU A 39 2.98 -15.21 12.03
CA LEU A 39 1.64 -14.86 12.48
C LEU A 39 0.63 -14.98 11.33
N PRO A 40 -0.57 -15.52 11.58
CA PRO A 40 -1.62 -15.59 10.55
C PRO A 40 -2.18 -14.19 10.27
N VAL A 41 -2.46 -13.93 8.99
CA VAL A 41 -3.06 -12.67 8.53
C VAL A 41 -4.02 -12.94 7.38
N ARG A 42 -5.11 -12.17 7.32
CA ARG A 42 -6.06 -12.17 6.21
C ARG A 42 -6.01 -10.83 5.49
N PHE A 43 -5.89 -10.86 4.17
CA PHE A 43 -5.80 -9.67 3.33
C PHE A 43 -7.13 -9.37 2.64
N PHE A 44 -7.45 -8.09 2.56
CA PHE A 44 -8.72 -7.57 2.05
C PHE A 44 -8.42 -6.42 1.07
N PRO A 45 -8.37 -6.69 -0.25
CA PRO A 45 -8.24 -5.63 -1.25
C PRO A 45 -9.50 -4.77 -1.23
N ASN A 46 -9.33 -3.48 -0.96
CA ASN A 46 -10.43 -2.53 -0.85
C ASN A 46 -10.50 -1.64 -2.11
N THR A 47 -11.59 -1.76 -2.86
CA THR A 47 -11.82 -0.94 -4.06
C THR A 47 -12.41 0.44 -3.71
N VAL A 48 -12.24 1.40 -4.61
CA VAL A 48 -12.91 2.73 -4.48
C VAL A 48 -14.39 2.66 -4.81
N TYR A 49 -14.78 1.82 -5.78
CA TYR A 49 -16.14 1.80 -6.33
C TYR A 49 -17.10 0.89 -5.55
N ASP A 50 -16.57 -0.10 -4.84
CA ASP A 50 -17.28 -0.99 -3.93
C ASP A 50 -16.42 -1.21 -2.68
N PRO A 51 -16.31 -0.19 -1.80
CA PRO A 51 -15.48 -0.26 -0.62
C PRO A 51 -16.07 -1.26 0.39
N ILE A 52 -15.18 -1.93 1.12
CA ILE A 52 -15.55 -2.84 2.19
C ILE A 52 -16.32 -2.07 3.24
N ARG A 53 -17.50 -2.59 3.55
CA ARG A 53 -18.38 -2.08 4.59
C ARG A 53 -18.07 -2.80 5.90
N SER A 54 -18.35 -2.13 7.02
CA SER A 54 -18.04 -2.69 8.34
C SER A 54 -18.79 -4.01 8.59
N ASP A 55 -20.01 -4.17 8.09
CA ASP A 55 -20.79 -5.43 8.15
C ASP A 55 -20.26 -6.56 7.25
N GLY A 56 -19.34 -6.27 6.33
CA GLY A 56 -18.69 -7.26 5.48
C GLY A 56 -17.49 -7.97 6.11
N LEU A 57 -17.07 -7.57 7.31
CA LEU A 57 -15.89 -8.12 7.99
C LEU A 57 -16.28 -9.12 9.10
N PRO A 58 -15.65 -10.32 9.15
CA PRO A 58 -15.93 -11.33 10.17
C PRO A 58 -15.23 -10.98 11.49
N PHE A 59 -15.74 -10.01 12.26
CA PHE A 59 -15.11 -9.55 13.51
C PHE A 59 -14.98 -10.62 14.61
N ASP A 60 -15.78 -11.67 14.54
CA ASP A 60 -15.63 -12.83 15.43
C ASP A 60 -14.31 -13.59 15.18
N GLU A 61 -13.70 -13.40 14.02
CA GLU A 61 -12.43 -14.00 13.60
C GLU A 61 -11.25 -13.00 13.57
N ILE A 62 -11.50 -11.70 13.75
CA ILE A 62 -10.50 -10.64 13.59
C ILE A 62 -10.09 -10.05 14.95
N GLU A 63 -8.79 -10.05 15.23
CA GLU A 63 -8.19 -9.48 16.44
C GLU A 63 -7.78 -8.03 16.22
N ASP A 64 -6.95 -7.78 15.21
CA ASP A 64 -6.41 -6.47 14.86
C ASP A 64 -6.75 -6.12 13.41
N VAL A 65 -6.93 -4.83 13.14
CA VAL A 65 -7.15 -4.31 11.79
C VAL A 65 -6.05 -3.33 11.41
N TYR A 66 -5.43 -3.53 10.24
CA TYR A 66 -4.51 -2.60 9.60
C TYR A 66 -5.19 -2.03 8.36
N LEU A 67 -5.30 -0.70 8.28
CA LEU A 67 -5.79 0.03 7.11
C LEU A 67 -4.58 0.68 6.44
N LEU A 68 -4.27 0.25 5.22
CA LEU A 68 -3.05 0.61 4.49
C LEU A 68 -3.37 1.37 3.22
N ASP A 69 -2.79 2.56 3.06
CA ASP A 69 -3.07 3.49 1.95
C ASP A 69 -4.57 3.87 1.88
N PHE A 70 -5.26 3.77 3.02
CA PHE A 70 -6.72 3.84 3.10
C PHE A 70 -7.18 4.05 4.54
N VAL A 71 -8.28 4.79 4.72
CA VAL A 71 -8.93 5.01 6.03
C VAL A 71 -10.37 4.49 6.11
N GLY A 72 -11.03 4.20 4.99
CA GLY A 72 -12.47 3.93 4.96
C GLY A 72 -13.33 5.13 4.58
N PRO A 73 -14.60 4.89 4.22
CA PRO A 73 -15.58 5.98 4.15
C PRO A 73 -15.80 6.62 5.54
N PRO A 74 -16.37 7.83 5.60
CA PRO A 74 -16.71 8.47 6.87
C PRO A 74 -17.51 7.54 7.80
N GLY A 75 -17.09 7.44 9.07
CA GLY A 75 -17.71 6.55 10.07
C GLY A 75 -17.11 5.13 10.13
N PHE A 76 -16.41 4.67 9.09
CA PHE A 76 -15.88 3.30 9.04
C PHE A 76 -14.98 2.95 10.23
N VAL A 77 -13.99 3.79 10.55
CA VAL A 77 -13.08 3.56 11.69
C VAL A 77 -13.84 3.53 13.01
N ALA A 78 -14.83 4.42 13.20
CA ALA A 78 -15.64 4.47 14.41
C ALA A 78 -16.52 3.22 14.56
N ASP A 79 -16.98 2.63 13.44
CA ASP A 79 -17.80 1.42 13.43
C ASP A 79 -17.01 0.14 13.72
N ILE A 80 -15.73 0.09 13.33
CA ILE A 80 -14.90 -1.12 13.50
C ILE A 80 -14.10 -1.11 14.81
N ALA A 81 -13.69 0.06 15.31
CA ALA A 81 -12.83 0.17 16.48
C ALA A 81 -13.40 -0.54 17.73
N PRO A 82 -14.71 -0.47 18.05
CA PRO A 82 -15.26 -1.19 19.21
C PRO A 82 -15.31 -2.72 19.05
N LYS A 83 -15.07 -3.26 17.86
CA LYS A 83 -15.25 -4.68 17.52
C LYS A 83 -13.93 -5.47 17.50
N VAL A 84 -12.80 -4.77 17.60
CA VAL A 84 -11.45 -5.35 17.46
C VAL A 84 -10.54 -4.82 18.56
N GLN A 85 -9.44 -5.52 18.81
CA GLN A 85 -8.46 -5.13 19.82
C GLN A 85 -7.72 -3.85 19.44
N SER A 86 -7.31 -3.72 18.18
CA SER A 86 -6.68 -2.50 17.69
C SER A 86 -7.00 -2.19 16.24
N VAL A 87 -6.96 -0.90 15.89
CA VAL A 87 -6.99 -0.42 14.52
C VAL A 87 -5.71 0.39 14.29
N THR A 88 -4.95 0.07 13.25
CA THR A 88 -3.76 0.83 12.84
C THR A 88 -3.97 1.38 11.44
N ILE A 89 -3.84 2.70 11.27
CA ILE A 89 -4.04 3.40 10.00
C ILE A 89 -2.69 3.92 9.51
N LEU A 90 -2.26 3.49 8.33
CA LEU A 90 -1.03 3.94 7.67
C LEU A 90 -1.42 4.55 6.34
N ASP A 91 -1.43 5.88 6.25
CA ASP A 91 -2.01 6.59 5.11
C ASP A 91 -1.25 7.89 4.83
N HIS A 92 -1.43 8.42 3.63
CA HIS A 92 -0.84 9.67 3.14
C HIS A 92 -1.86 10.55 2.41
N HIS A 93 -3.12 10.11 2.29
CA HIS A 93 -4.16 10.87 1.63
C HIS A 93 -4.60 12.08 2.46
N LYS A 94 -4.83 13.21 1.78
CA LYS A 94 -5.38 14.42 2.42
C LYS A 94 -6.75 14.16 3.06
N THR A 95 -7.57 13.32 2.41
CA THR A 95 -8.90 12.91 2.91
C THR A 95 -8.80 12.14 4.22
N ALA A 96 -7.74 11.36 4.43
CA ALA A 96 -7.49 10.66 5.69
C ALA A 96 -7.14 11.63 6.81
N MET A 97 -6.28 12.63 6.54
CA MET A 97 -5.99 13.70 7.48
C MET A 97 -7.26 14.46 7.89
N GLU A 98 -8.10 14.84 6.92
CA GLU A 98 -9.36 15.55 7.19
C GLU A 98 -10.34 14.69 8.00
N SER A 99 -10.48 13.40 7.65
CA SER A 99 -11.39 12.47 8.34
C SER A 99 -10.95 12.14 9.77
N LEU A 100 -9.64 12.08 10.03
CA LEU A 100 -9.08 11.66 11.32
C LEU A 100 -8.71 12.83 12.25
N CYS A 101 -8.72 14.08 11.75
CA CYS A 101 -8.50 15.30 12.55
C CYS A 101 -9.81 15.99 12.94
N GLY A 102 -10.98 15.45 12.56
CA GLY A 102 -12.28 15.95 13.02
C GLY A 102 -12.47 15.82 14.55
N SER A 103 -13.41 16.60 15.10
CA SER A 103 -13.71 16.72 16.54
C SER A 103 -14.21 15.43 17.23
N ALA A 104 -14.33 14.31 16.52
CA ALA A 104 -14.70 13.03 17.10
C ALA A 104 -13.46 12.35 17.70
N THR A 105 -13.46 12.12 19.01
CA THR A 105 -12.46 11.27 19.65
C THR A 105 -12.56 9.87 19.06
N LEU A 106 -11.54 9.45 18.31
CA LEU A 106 -11.36 8.05 17.94
C LEU A 106 -11.15 7.23 19.23
N GLY A 107 -11.52 5.95 19.21
CA GLY A 107 -11.31 5.06 20.36
C GLY A 107 -9.82 4.98 20.76
N GLU A 108 -9.54 4.71 22.03
CA GLU A 108 -8.17 4.60 22.57
C GLU A 108 -7.34 3.49 21.88
N ASN A 109 -8.00 2.57 21.20
CA ASN A 109 -7.39 1.48 20.45
C ASN A 109 -7.08 1.80 18.97
N VAL A 110 -7.23 3.07 18.56
CA VAL A 110 -6.94 3.52 17.20
C VAL A 110 -5.59 4.22 17.14
N ASN A 111 -4.64 3.61 16.43
CA ASN A 111 -3.33 4.15 16.11
C ASN A 111 -3.31 4.68 14.67
N LYS A 112 -2.64 5.81 14.43
CA LYS A 112 -2.51 6.38 13.09
C LYS A 112 -1.12 6.93 12.81
N VAL A 113 -0.63 6.69 11.60
CA VAL A 113 0.55 7.33 11.01
C VAL A 113 0.10 7.95 9.70
N ILE A 114 -0.01 9.28 9.70
CA ILE A 114 -0.38 10.06 8.52
C ILE A 114 0.84 10.88 8.10
N ASP A 115 1.36 10.64 6.91
CA ASP A 115 2.57 11.32 6.42
C ASP A 115 2.43 11.72 4.95
N MET A 116 2.14 13.00 4.74
CA MET A 116 1.94 13.58 3.39
C MET A 116 3.24 13.65 2.55
N GLN A 117 4.40 13.30 3.11
CA GLN A 117 5.69 13.32 2.41
C GLN A 117 6.17 11.94 1.97
N ARG A 118 5.43 10.89 2.30
CA ARG A 118 5.73 9.50 1.94
C ARG A 118 4.48 8.87 1.33
N SER A 119 4.66 7.77 0.61
CA SER A 119 3.53 6.99 0.10
C SER A 119 3.09 5.97 1.16
N GLY A 120 1.87 5.46 1.06
CA GLY A 120 1.35 4.39 1.93
C GLY A 120 2.28 3.17 1.96
N ALA A 121 2.90 2.81 0.83
CA ALA A 121 3.87 1.72 0.76
C ALA A 121 5.09 1.94 1.68
N THR A 122 5.74 3.11 1.60
CA THR A 122 6.95 3.38 2.39
C THR A 122 6.63 3.62 3.86
N ILE A 123 5.48 4.23 4.18
CA ILE A 123 4.98 4.32 5.56
C ILE A 123 4.81 2.92 6.15
N ALA A 124 4.13 2.02 5.42
CA ALA A 124 3.92 0.64 5.85
C ALA A 124 5.23 -0.13 6.02
N PHE A 125 6.17 0.02 5.07
CA PHE A 125 7.47 -0.63 5.14
C PHE A 125 8.23 -0.28 6.42
N ASP A 126 8.33 1.02 6.75
CA ASP A 126 9.02 1.47 7.95
C ASP A 126 8.28 1.05 9.23
N TYR A 127 6.95 1.16 9.24
CA TYR A 127 6.12 0.76 10.38
C TYR A 127 6.31 -0.72 10.73
N PHE A 128 6.12 -1.61 9.76
CA PHE A 128 6.17 -3.05 9.98
C PHE A 128 7.58 -3.56 10.28
N ARG A 129 8.60 -2.97 9.65
CA ARG A 129 10.00 -3.24 10.00
C ARG A 129 10.30 -2.87 11.44
N ASN A 130 9.90 -1.68 11.88
CA ASN A 130 10.14 -1.22 13.25
C ASN A 130 9.34 -2.04 14.26
N LYS A 131 8.08 -2.38 13.96
CA LYS A 131 7.25 -3.26 14.79
C LYS A 131 7.92 -4.61 15.05
N LEU A 132 8.45 -5.26 14.01
CA LEU A 132 9.19 -6.52 14.16
C LEU A 132 10.41 -6.37 15.08
N LEU A 133 11.19 -5.30 14.90
CA LEU A 133 12.39 -5.04 15.69
C LEU A 133 12.04 -4.80 17.17
N THR A 134 11.01 -4.01 17.46
CA THR A 134 10.55 -3.73 18.82
C THR A 134 10.04 -4.99 19.52
N GLU A 135 9.28 -5.83 18.82
CA GLU A 135 8.77 -7.10 19.35
C GLU A 135 9.91 -8.09 19.62
N ALA A 136 10.88 -8.19 18.70
CA ALA A 136 12.06 -9.02 18.88
C ALA A 136 12.93 -8.56 20.08
N SER A 137 13.07 -7.25 20.30
CA SER A 137 13.80 -6.71 21.46
C SER A 137 13.07 -6.98 22.77
N THR A 138 11.75 -6.83 22.81
CA THR A 138 10.94 -7.10 24.01
C THR A 138 11.01 -8.57 24.40
N SER A 139 10.99 -9.48 23.43
CA SER A 139 11.10 -10.93 23.67
C SER A 139 12.47 -11.34 24.23
N ARG A 140 13.57 -10.66 23.83
CA ARG A 140 14.92 -10.94 24.35
C ARG A 140 15.10 -10.53 25.81
N ASN A 141 14.37 -9.51 26.27
CA ASN A 141 14.49 -9.01 27.64
C ASN A 141 13.76 -9.90 28.68
N HIS A 142 12.90 -10.83 28.25
CA HIS A 142 12.01 -11.60 29.14
C HIS A 142 12.29 -13.12 29.27
N GLY A 143 13.27 -13.72 28.58
CA GLY A 143 13.51 -15.16 28.74
C GLY A 143 14.74 -15.78 28.05
N SER A 144 15.53 -16.48 28.88
CA SER A 144 16.45 -17.61 28.66
C SER A 144 16.92 -17.94 27.24
N GLY A 145 18.25 -17.96 27.08
CA GLY A 145 18.94 -18.39 25.87
C GLY A 145 18.54 -19.78 25.40
N ASN A 146 17.91 -19.82 24.23
CA ASN A 146 17.87 -20.94 23.30
C ASN A 146 17.76 -20.33 21.90
N SER A 147 18.59 -20.82 20.96
CA SER A 147 18.75 -20.40 19.56
C SER A 147 17.60 -19.56 18.99
N VAL A 148 17.69 -18.23 19.15
CA VAL A 148 16.74 -17.29 18.54
C VAL A 148 17.07 -17.27 17.05
N THR A 149 16.25 -17.91 16.23
CA THR A 149 16.22 -17.60 14.80
C THR A 149 16.03 -16.10 14.68
N GLU A 150 17.02 -15.40 14.14
CA GLU A 150 16.97 -13.96 13.99
C GLU A 150 15.76 -13.62 13.11
N MET A 151 14.70 -13.07 13.70
CA MET A 151 13.52 -12.59 12.97
C MET A 151 13.95 -11.43 12.08
N LYS A 152 14.30 -11.74 10.84
CA LYS A 152 14.65 -10.75 9.83
C LYS A 152 13.42 -10.43 9.00
N TYR A 153 13.09 -9.15 8.93
CA TYR A 153 12.01 -8.65 8.08
C TYR A 153 12.23 -9.01 6.60
N LEU A 154 13.49 -8.96 6.15
CA LEU A 154 13.95 -9.42 4.85
C LEU A 154 15.35 -10.03 4.98
N PRO A 155 15.70 -11.01 4.13
CA PRO A 155 17.08 -11.42 3.94
C PRO A 155 17.97 -10.23 3.53
N GLU A 156 19.19 -10.14 4.08
CA GLU A 156 20.10 -9.01 3.81
C GLU A 156 20.39 -8.83 2.32
N ASN A 157 20.52 -9.92 1.57
CA ASN A 157 20.75 -9.90 0.12
C ASN A 157 19.55 -9.39 -0.70
N LYS A 158 18.35 -9.27 -0.11
CA LYS A 158 17.16 -8.70 -0.76
C LYS A 158 16.82 -7.29 -0.29
N LEU A 159 17.36 -6.84 0.85
CA LEU A 159 16.92 -5.61 1.50
C LEU A 159 17.11 -4.36 0.63
N GLU A 160 18.27 -4.21 0.00
CA GLU A 160 18.57 -3.06 -0.86
C GLU A 160 17.65 -3.00 -2.08
N MET A 161 17.46 -4.14 -2.76
CA MET A 161 16.61 -4.24 -3.93
C MET A 161 15.15 -3.93 -3.58
N VAL A 162 14.61 -4.52 -2.52
CA VAL A 162 13.23 -4.25 -2.09
C VAL A 162 13.08 -2.79 -1.68
N HIS A 163 14.04 -2.21 -0.96
CA HIS A 163 14.01 -0.78 -0.62
C HIS A 163 13.98 0.10 -1.89
N LYS A 164 14.76 -0.24 -2.92
CA LYS A 164 14.74 0.44 -4.22
C LYS A 164 13.37 0.37 -4.88
N LEU A 165 12.70 -0.78 -4.85
CA LEU A 165 11.33 -0.93 -5.38
C LEU A 165 10.34 0.00 -4.66
N PHE A 166 10.33 -0.02 -3.32
CA PHE A 166 9.46 0.87 -2.52
C PHE A 166 9.72 2.36 -2.81
N LYS A 167 10.97 2.75 -3.05
CA LYS A 167 11.32 4.12 -3.44
C LYS A 167 10.81 4.52 -4.82
N PHE A 168 10.83 3.60 -5.79
CA PHE A 168 10.20 3.85 -7.09
C PHE A 168 8.68 4.00 -6.99
N ILE A 169 8.02 3.21 -6.13
CA ILE A 169 6.59 3.34 -5.86
C ILE A 169 6.29 4.72 -5.28
N GLU A 170 7.01 5.13 -4.23
CA GLU A 170 6.84 6.45 -3.59
C GLU A 170 7.06 7.62 -4.57
N ASP A 171 8.11 7.55 -5.39
CA ASP A 171 8.43 8.63 -6.34
C ASP A 171 7.36 8.78 -7.43
N GLY A 172 6.73 7.68 -7.84
CA GLY A 172 5.63 7.68 -8.81
C GLY A 172 4.28 8.06 -8.21
N ASP A 173 3.97 7.55 -7.01
CA ASP A 173 2.75 7.84 -6.27
C ASP A 173 2.63 9.34 -5.94
N LEU A 174 3.73 9.96 -5.50
CA LEU A 174 3.78 11.39 -5.17
C LEU A 174 4.06 12.30 -6.38
N TRP A 175 4.11 11.75 -7.60
CA TRP A 175 4.40 12.48 -8.84
C TRP A 175 5.69 13.30 -8.80
N ARG A 176 6.69 12.85 -8.03
CA ARG A 176 7.95 13.57 -7.81
C ARG A 176 8.91 13.40 -8.98
N TRP A 177 9.03 12.18 -9.49
CA TRP A 177 9.91 11.84 -10.61
C TRP A 177 11.37 12.26 -10.40
N THR A 178 11.85 12.19 -9.15
CA THR A 178 13.20 12.61 -8.76
C THR A 178 14.22 11.49 -8.90
N ILE A 179 13.78 10.23 -8.88
CA ILE A 179 14.66 9.07 -9.04
C ILE A 179 14.89 8.81 -10.53
N PRO A 180 16.14 8.65 -11.00
CA PRO A 180 16.41 8.32 -12.39
C PRO A 180 15.61 7.11 -12.86
N ASN A 181 14.98 7.23 -14.03
CA ASN A 181 14.14 6.20 -14.64
C ASN A 181 12.87 5.82 -13.87
N SER A 182 12.44 6.52 -12.82
CA SER A 182 11.22 6.17 -12.09
C SER A 182 9.94 6.26 -12.92
N LYS A 183 9.86 7.20 -13.87
CA LYS A 183 8.78 7.25 -14.87
C LYS A 183 8.74 5.98 -15.73
N ALA A 184 9.92 5.50 -16.15
CA ALA A 184 10.03 4.26 -16.91
C ALA A 184 9.66 3.06 -16.05
N PHE A 185 10.15 2.98 -14.80
CA PHE A 185 9.73 1.94 -13.88
C PHE A 185 8.20 1.92 -13.68
N SER A 186 7.58 3.08 -13.42
CA SER A 186 6.13 3.20 -13.25
C SER A 186 5.37 2.76 -14.49
N SER A 187 5.79 3.18 -15.69
CA SER A 187 5.18 2.71 -16.94
C SER A 187 5.37 1.20 -17.12
N GLY A 188 6.57 0.66 -16.88
CA GLY A 188 6.86 -0.75 -17.04
C GLY A 188 6.10 -1.63 -16.05
N LEU A 189 5.90 -1.16 -14.81
CA LEU A 189 5.08 -1.83 -13.81
C LEU A 189 3.62 -1.91 -14.27
N LYS A 190 3.09 -0.82 -14.84
CA LYS A 190 1.76 -0.82 -15.47
C LYS A 190 1.68 -1.82 -16.62
N ASP A 191 2.72 -1.89 -17.45
CA ASP A 191 2.78 -2.79 -18.61
C ASP A 191 2.90 -4.28 -18.23
N LEU A 192 3.23 -4.60 -16.96
CA LEU A 192 3.20 -5.97 -16.47
C LEU A 192 1.77 -6.48 -16.22
N ASN A 193 0.78 -5.59 -16.10
CA ASN A 193 -0.61 -5.93 -15.80
C ASN A 193 -0.75 -6.91 -14.61
N ILE A 194 0.01 -6.67 -13.54
CA ILE A 194 -0.09 -7.47 -12.32
C ILE A 194 -1.44 -7.24 -11.67
N GLU A 195 -2.16 -8.31 -11.39
CA GLU A 195 -3.40 -8.26 -10.62
C GLU A 195 -3.08 -8.06 -9.13
N PHE A 196 -3.43 -6.88 -8.60
CA PHE A 196 -3.16 -6.50 -7.21
C PHE A 196 -4.22 -6.99 -6.21
N ASN A 197 -5.26 -7.66 -6.66
CA ASN A 197 -6.20 -8.35 -5.78
C ASN A 197 -5.61 -9.70 -5.37
N VAL A 198 -5.15 -9.83 -4.13
CA VAL A 198 -4.53 -11.07 -3.62
C VAL A 198 -5.48 -12.27 -3.62
N ASN A 199 -6.80 -12.05 -3.55
CA ASN A 199 -7.79 -13.12 -3.64
C ASN A 199 -7.90 -13.67 -5.07
N SER A 200 -7.66 -12.82 -6.08
CA SER A 200 -7.58 -13.22 -7.49
C SER A 200 -6.17 -13.68 -7.90
N ASN A 201 -5.14 -13.20 -7.20
CA ASN A 201 -3.73 -13.47 -7.46
C ASN A 201 -3.00 -13.92 -6.20
N GLY A 202 -3.04 -15.23 -5.92
CA GLY A 202 -2.35 -15.82 -4.77
C GLY A 202 -0.81 -15.73 -4.82
N LYS A 203 -0.22 -15.30 -5.95
CA LYS A 203 1.23 -15.09 -6.11
C LYS A 203 1.63 -13.62 -6.08
N LEU A 204 0.71 -12.72 -5.74
CA LEU A 204 0.92 -11.27 -5.78
C LEU A 204 2.24 -10.87 -5.09
N PHE A 205 2.42 -11.26 -3.82
CA PHE A 205 3.58 -10.83 -3.05
C PHE A 205 4.89 -11.41 -3.59
N ASP A 206 4.88 -12.66 -4.05
CA ASP A 206 6.04 -13.28 -4.70
C ASP A 206 6.41 -12.51 -5.98
N GLN A 207 5.43 -12.20 -6.83
CA GLN A 207 5.63 -11.43 -8.06
C GLN A 207 6.22 -10.05 -7.79
N LEU A 208 5.72 -9.34 -6.77
CA LEU A 208 6.25 -8.03 -6.39
C LEU A 208 7.69 -8.11 -5.85
N LEU A 209 8.02 -9.16 -5.09
CA LEU A 209 9.37 -9.40 -4.55
C LEU A 209 10.37 -9.89 -5.61
N GLU A 210 9.89 -10.43 -6.72
CA GLU A 210 10.70 -10.94 -7.84
C GLU A 210 10.90 -9.90 -8.95
N LEU A 211 10.34 -8.69 -8.82
CA LEU A 211 10.56 -7.62 -9.78
C LEU A 211 12.04 -7.27 -9.88
N ASP A 212 12.58 -7.36 -11.10
CA ASP A 212 13.89 -6.81 -11.46
C ASP A 212 13.71 -5.36 -11.94
N PRO A 213 14.17 -4.36 -11.18
CA PRO A 213 14.00 -2.96 -11.55
C PRO A 213 14.49 -2.62 -12.96
N GLU A 214 15.60 -3.22 -13.41
CA GLU A 214 16.19 -2.89 -14.71
C GLU A 214 15.34 -3.44 -15.86
N GLN A 215 14.76 -4.63 -15.70
CA GLN A 215 13.83 -5.20 -16.68
C GLN A 215 12.52 -4.41 -16.74
N VAL A 216 11.99 -3.99 -15.58
CA VAL A 216 10.78 -3.15 -15.50
C VAL A 216 11.04 -1.80 -16.17
N ILE A 217 12.18 -1.16 -15.89
CA ILE A 217 12.58 0.11 -16.53
C ILE A 217 12.70 -0.06 -18.04
N SER A 218 13.41 -1.08 -18.52
CA SER A 218 13.61 -1.33 -19.95
C SER A 218 12.27 -1.50 -20.68
N ARG A 219 11.34 -2.28 -20.11
CA ARG A 219 9.97 -2.40 -20.63
C ARG A 219 9.27 -1.05 -20.70
N GLY A 220 9.32 -0.27 -19.62
CA GLY A 220 8.66 1.02 -19.57
C GLY A 220 9.26 2.06 -20.52
N GLN A 221 10.57 2.01 -20.77
CA GLN A 221 11.23 2.87 -21.77
C GLN A 221 10.68 2.62 -23.18
N VAL A 222 10.43 1.36 -23.56
CA VAL A 222 9.80 1.02 -24.84
C VAL A 222 8.42 1.65 -24.96
N THR A 223 7.57 1.48 -23.94
CA THR A 223 6.21 2.02 -23.94
C THR A 223 6.18 3.55 -23.90
N LEU A 224 7.07 4.18 -23.12
CA LEU A 224 7.18 5.63 -23.08
C LEU A 224 7.64 6.20 -24.42
N SER A 225 8.59 5.55 -25.09
CA SER A 225 9.03 5.94 -26.43
C SER A 225 7.87 5.89 -27.44
N GLN A 226 7.09 4.80 -27.44
CA GLN A 226 5.91 4.67 -28.30
C GLN A 226 4.85 5.75 -28.00
N LYS A 227 4.57 6.01 -26.72
CA LYS A 227 3.65 7.07 -26.29
C LYS A 227 4.14 8.45 -26.76
N GLN A 228 5.45 8.70 -26.68
CA GLN A 228 6.02 9.96 -27.14
C GLN A 228 5.85 10.14 -28.65
N THR A 229 6.11 9.11 -29.46
CA THR A 229 5.85 9.16 -30.91
C THR A 229 4.38 9.49 -31.22
N LEU A 230 3.43 8.88 -30.51
CA LEU A 230 2.01 9.18 -30.71
C LEU A 230 1.64 10.62 -30.29
N ILE A 231 2.27 11.15 -29.25
CA ILE A 231 2.11 12.55 -28.82
C ILE A 231 2.66 13.48 -29.90
N ASP A 232 3.87 13.22 -30.39
CA ASP A 232 4.53 14.04 -31.41
C ASP A 232 3.72 14.05 -32.71
N ASP A 233 3.28 12.89 -33.20
CA ASP A 233 2.39 12.76 -34.37
C ASP A 233 1.06 13.51 -34.20
N CYS A 234 0.56 13.59 -32.96
CA CYS A 234 -0.65 14.31 -32.64
C CYS A 234 -0.42 15.83 -32.66
N LEU A 235 0.70 16.29 -32.09
CA LEU A 235 1.09 17.69 -32.05
C LEU A 235 1.39 18.24 -33.45
N GLU A 236 2.05 17.47 -34.31
CA GLU A 236 2.33 17.86 -35.71
C GLU A 236 1.06 18.13 -36.53
N LYS A 237 -0.02 17.40 -36.23
CA LYS A 237 -1.32 17.57 -36.90
C LYS A 237 -2.19 18.62 -36.24
N SER A 238 -1.76 19.16 -35.09
CA SER A 238 -2.52 20.15 -34.34
C SER A 238 -2.13 21.56 -34.76
N PHE A 239 -3.08 22.49 -34.72
CA PHE A 239 -2.83 23.91 -34.91
C PHE A 239 -3.55 24.73 -33.84
N GLU A 240 -3.00 25.90 -33.54
CA GLU A 240 -3.53 26.80 -32.53
C GLU A 240 -4.67 27.64 -33.11
N ILE A 241 -5.80 27.71 -32.41
CA ILE A 241 -6.88 28.65 -32.71
C ILE A 241 -7.01 29.68 -31.60
N ALA A 242 -7.33 30.91 -31.98
CA ALA A 242 -7.62 31.99 -31.06
C ALA A 242 -9.12 32.04 -30.74
N LEU A 243 -9.47 31.90 -29.46
CA LEU A 243 -10.85 31.93 -28.99
C LEU A 243 -11.33 33.37 -28.82
N GLY A 244 -12.47 33.71 -29.44
CA GLY A 244 -13.01 35.08 -29.42
C GLY A 244 -12.04 36.12 -29.98
N CYS A 245 -11.35 35.78 -31.07
CA CYS A 245 -10.28 36.62 -31.63
C CYS A 245 -9.14 36.92 -30.65
N GLY A 246 -8.86 35.98 -29.72
CA GLY A 246 -7.80 36.08 -28.72
C GLY A 246 -8.25 36.61 -27.36
N GLN A 247 -9.51 37.04 -27.21
CA GLN A 247 -10.04 37.51 -25.92
C GLN A 247 -10.09 36.42 -24.85
N PHE A 248 -10.23 35.15 -25.25
CA PHE A 248 -10.36 34.02 -24.33
C PHE A 248 -9.16 33.07 -24.37
N GLY A 249 -8.03 33.53 -24.93
CA GLY A 249 -6.82 32.74 -25.10
C GLY A 249 -6.85 31.84 -26.33
N ASN A 250 -5.98 30.83 -26.34
CA ASN A 250 -5.79 29.92 -27.45
C ASN A 250 -6.02 28.47 -27.02
N CYS A 251 -6.39 27.62 -27.98
CA CYS A 251 -6.39 26.18 -27.78
C CYS A 251 -5.83 25.44 -29.00
N LEU A 252 -5.31 24.24 -28.77
CA LEU A 252 -4.87 23.33 -29.83
C LEU A 252 -6.08 22.58 -30.38
N VAL A 253 -6.24 22.62 -31.70
CA VAL A 253 -7.24 21.85 -32.45
C VAL A 253 -6.50 20.86 -33.34
N LYS A 254 -7.07 19.67 -33.47
CA LYS A 254 -6.58 18.59 -34.33
C LYS A 254 -7.62 18.26 -35.39
#